data_AF-A0A6S7BNN1-F1
#
_entry.id   AF-A0A6S7BNN1-F1
#
_cell.length_a   1.000
_cell.length_b   1.000
_cell.length_c   1.000
_cell.angle_alpha   90.00
_cell.angle_beta   90.00
_cell.angle_gamma   90.00
#
_symmetry.space_group_name_H-M   'P 1'
#
loop_
_entity.id
_entity.type
_entity.pdbx_description
1 polymer ?
#
loop_
_entity_poly.entity_id
_entity_poly.type
_entity_poly.pdbx_seq_one_letter_code
_entity_poly.pdbx_strand_id
1 'polypeptide(L)'
;MWQFVCIFQPQRKVSILDNSVGSARLLQFASPDRHMLYGVDVHGDAIAAVQETIEAAGFDCEFKRTGMENIHPQSFDFAVINPPFSLHLESPNLKPFPGTTWGRYGANTSALSHE
;
A
#
# COMPACT_ATOMS: atom_id res chain seq x y z
N MET A 1 19.75 15.79 -29.72
CA MET A 1 19.18 17.02 -29.14
C MET A 1 18.47 16.61 -27.85
N TRP A 2 18.86 17.20 -26.72
CA TRP A 2 18.50 16.77 -25.37
C TRP A 2 17.03 17.07 -25.04
N GLN A 3 16.13 16.16 -25.39
CA GLN A 3 14.71 16.25 -25.05
C GLN A 3 14.41 15.74 -23.62
N PHE A 4 15.43 15.24 -22.91
CA PHE A 4 15.32 14.55 -21.62
C PHE A 4 15.30 15.48 -20.38
N VAL A 5 15.47 16.80 -20.54
CA VAL A 5 15.64 17.72 -19.38
C VAL A 5 14.35 18.53 -19.08
N CYS A 6 13.27 18.35 -19.84
CA CYS A 6 12.07 19.19 -19.69
C CYS A 6 11.00 18.69 -18.72
N ILE A 7 11.23 17.65 -17.91
CA ILE A 7 10.20 17.08 -17.01
C ILE A 7 10.65 16.96 -15.55
N PHE A 8 11.70 17.68 -15.14
CA PHE A 8 12.03 17.79 -13.72
C PHE A 8 11.13 18.86 -13.08
N GLN A 9 10.03 18.42 -12.47
CA GLN A 9 9.14 19.26 -11.66
C GLN A 9 9.39 18.94 -10.18
N PRO A 10 10.37 19.57 -9.52
CA PRO A 10 10.74 19.25 -8.14
C PRO A 10 9.62 19.49 -7.12
N GLN A 11 8.60 20.26 -7.52
CA GLN A 11 7.44 20.57 -6.70
C GLN A 11 6.23 19.66 -6.98
N ARG A 12 6.28 18.78 -8.00
CA ARG A 12 5.16 17.85 -8.22
C ARG A 12 5.19 16.75 -7.17
N LYS A 13 4.02 16.36 -6.71
CA LYS A 13 3.87 15.19 -5.84
C LYS A 13 4.21 13.90 -6.62
N VAL A 14 4.81 12.95 -5.92
CA VAL A 14 5.13 11.61 -6.44
C VAL A 14 3.87 10.76 -6.39
N SER A 15 3.48 10.14 -7.50
CA SER A 15 2.33 9.24 -7.55
C SER A 15 2.72 7.81 -7.17
N ILE A 16 2.04 7.26 -6.17
CA ILE A 16 2.30 5.93 -5.62
C ILE A 16 1.06 5.06 -5.81
N LEU A 17 1.24 3.89 -6.42
CA LEU A 17 0.21 2.86 -6.55
C LEU A 17 0.49 1.70 -5.59
N ASP A 18 -0.49 1.27 -4.80
CA ASP A 18 -0.50 -0.03 -4.12
C ASP A 18 -1.49 -0.97 -4.81
N ASN A 19 -1.00 -2.05 -5.43
CA ASN A 19 -1.85 -2.93 -6.25
C ASN A 19 -2.63 -3.97 -5.42
N SER A 20 -2.47 -3.98 -4.10
CA SER A 20 -3.24 -4.81 -3.16
C SER A 20 -3.29 -4.09 -1.81
N VAL A 21 -4.03 -2.97 -1.78
CA VAL A 21 -3.88 -1.94 -0.74
C VAL A 21 -4.32 -2.39 0.65
N GLY A 22 -5.28 -3.31 0.79
CA GLY A 22 -5.80 -3.76 2.07
C GLY A 22 -6.17 -2.59 2.99
N SER A 23 -5.46 -2.46 4.12
CA SER A 23 -5.62 -1.38 5.11
C SER A 23 -4.78 -0.13 4.84
N ALA A 24 -4.13 -0.03 3.68
CA ALA A 24 -3.16 1.01 3.30
C ALA A 24 -1.95 1.13 4.25
N ARG A 25 -1.65 0.11 5.06
CA ARG A 25 -0.57 0.14 6.05
C ARG A 25 0.80 0.42 5.44
N LEU A 26 1.08 -0.05 4.23
CA LEU A 26 2.34 0.19 3.53
C LEU A 26 2.52 1.67 3.13
N LEU A 27 1.43 2.44 3.10
CA LEU A 27 1.41 3.86 2.78
C LEU A 27 1.49 4.76 4.03
N GLN A 28 1.57 4.20 5.25
CA GLN A 28 1.49 4.96 6.52
C GLN A 28 2.55 6.06 6.72
N PHE A 29 3.66 6.01 5.98
CA PHE A 29 4.73 7.00 6.03
C PHE A 29 4.68 8.02 4.89
N ALA A 30 3.62 7.97 4.07
CA ALA A 30 3.41 8.96 3.03
C ALA A 30 3.10 10.34 3.64
N SER A 31 3.37 11.40 2.87
CA SER A 31 3.08 12.77 3.26
C SER A 31 2.16 13.41 2.21
N PRO A 32 1.07 14.08 2.61
CA PRO A 32 0.12 14.68 1.66
C PRO A 32 0.74 15.80 0.83
N ASP A 33 1.78 16.47 1.35
CA ASP A 33 2.50 17.51 0.63
C ASP A 33 3.41 16.96 -0.47
N ARG A 34 3.73 15.66 -0.43
CA ARG A 34 4.74 15.03 -1.29
C ARG A 34 4.18 13.92 -2.17
N HIS A 35 3.09 13.27 -1.77
CA HIS A 35 2.63 12.05 -2.42
C HIS A 35 1.15 12.14 -2.81
N MET A 36 0.83 11.54 -3.95
CA MET A 36 -0.52 11.20 -4.36
C MET A 36 -0.68 9.69 -4.25
N LEU A 37 -1.77 9.22 -3.64
CA LEU A 37 -1.93 7.81 -3.25
C LEU A 37 -3.04 7.13 -4.04
N TYR A 38 -2.70 5.99 -4.63
CA TYR A 38 -3.63 5.21 -5.43
C TYR A 38 -3.57 3.76 -4.99
N GLY A 39 -4.69 3.06 -5.11
CA GLY A 39 -4.66 1.64 -4.83
C GLY A 39 -5.90 0.89 -5.25
N VAL A 40 -5.76 -0.43 -5.29
CA VAL A 40 -6.89 -1.33 -5.56
C VAL A 40 -6.91 -2.48 -4.57
N ASP A 41 -8.11 -2.96 -4.27
CA ASP A 41 -8.34 -4.17 -3.50
C ASP A 41 -9.73 -4.74 -3.83
N VAL A 42 -9.95 -6.03 -3.59
CA VAL A 42 -11.24 -6.70 -3.78
C VAL A 42 -12.21 -6.44 -2.61
N HIS A 43 -11.67 -6.11 -1.43
CA HIS A 43 -12.42 -5.90 -0.20
C HIS A 43 -13.04 -4.49 -0.15
N GLY A 44 -14.34 -4.41 -0.48
CA GLY A 44 -15.07 -3.14 -0.61
C GLY A 44 -15.11 -2.27 0.65
N ASP A 45 -15.37 -2.87 1.81
CA ASP A 45 -15.46 -2.13 3.09
C ASP A 45 -14.11 -1.50 3.47
N ALA A 46 -13.01 -2.22 3.21
CA ALA A 46 -11.66 -1.72 3.41
C ALA A 46 -11.36 -0.54 2.48
N ILE A 47 -11.71 -0.65 1.19
CA ILE A 47 -11.53 0.45 0.22
C ILE A 47 -12.32 1.70 0.62
N ALA A 48 -13.56 1.55 1.05
CA ALA A 48 -14.38 2.68 1.49
C ALA A 48 -13.74 3.38 2.71
N ALA A 49 -13.33 2.61 3.72
CA ALA A 49 -12.68 3.15 4.92
C ALA A 49 -11.33 3.80 4.62
N VAL A 50 -10.53 3.21 3.73
CA VAL A 50 -9.23 3.74 3.28
C VAL A 50 -9.42 5.06 2.53
N GLN A 51 -10.35 5.12 1.59
CA GLN A 51 -10.65 6.35 0.83
C GLN A 51 -11.02 7.49 1.80
N GLU A 52 -12.00 7.27 2.68
CA GLU A 52 -12.44 8.28 3.65
C GLU A 52 -11.29 8.76 4.54
N THR A 53 -10.50 7.82 5.09
CA THR A 53 -9.41 8.14 6.01
C THR A 53 -8.30 8.93 5.33
N ILE A 54 -7.92 8.56 4.10
CA ILE A 54 -6.81 9.18 3.38
C ILE A 54 -7.21 10.55 2.82
N GLU A 55 -8.45 10.70 2.34
CA GLU A 55 -9.00 12.02 1.98
C GLU A 55 -9.05 12.96 3.19
N ALA A 56 -9.52 12.47 4.34
CA ALA A 56 -9.55 13.26 5.58
C ALA A 56 -8.16 13.68 6.08
N ALA A 57 -7.12 12.91 5.73
CA ALA A 57 -5.71 13.26 5.99
C ALA A 57 -5.11 14.25 4.98
N GLY A 58 -5.88 14.70 3.97
CA GLY A 58 -5.50 15.75 3.02
C GLY A 58 -4.71 15.28 1.81
N PHE A 59 -4.74 13.98 1.49
CA PHE A 59 -4.09 13.46 0.30
C PHE A 59 -4.94 13.64 -0.95
N ASP A 60 -4.28 13.83 -2.10
CA ASP A 60 -4.88 13.56 -3.40
C ASP A 60 -4.84 12.05 -3.62
N CYS A 61 -5.99 11.38 -3.66
CA CYS A 61 -6.04 9.92 -3.72
C CYS A 61 -7.22 9.34 -4.48
N GLU A 62 -7.05 8.11 -4.98
CA GLU A 62 -8.11 7.32 -5.60
C GLU A 62 -7.90 5.83 -5.32
N PHE A 63 -8.85 5.23 -4.61
CA PHE A 63 -8.88 3.81 -4.30
C PHE A 63 -10.08 3.13 -4.98
N LYS A 64 -9.83 2.00 -5.66
CA LYS A 64 -10.87 1.28 -6.42
C LYS A 64 -11.08 -0.12 -5.89
N ARG A 65 -12.35 -0.49 -5.73
CA ARG A 65 -12.74 -1.88 -5.51
C ARG A 65 -12.64 -2.67 -6.81
N THR A 66 -11.50 -3.31 -7.04
CA THR A 66 -11.25 -4.15 -8.21
C THR A 66 -10.08 -5.09 -7.96
N GLY A 67 -10.10 -6.26 -8.60
CA GLY A 67 -8.94 -7.14 -8.65
C GLY A 67 -7.85 -6.57 -9.56
N MET A 68 -6.59 -6.89 -9.25
CA MET A 68 -5.42 -6.42 -10.00
C MET A 68 -5.40 -6.92 -11.46
N GLU A 69 -6.06 -8.05 -11.73
CA GLU A 69 -6.25 -8.61 -13.06
C GLU A 69 -7.11 -7.73 -13.99
N ASN A 70 -7.84 -6.76 -13.43
CA ASN A 70 -8.74 -5.88 -14.18
C ASN A 70 -8.19 -4.46 -14.37
N ILE A 71 -6.96 -4.17 -13.92
CA ILE A 71 -6.36 -2.83 -14.06
C ILE A 71 -5.10 -2.86 -14.93
N HIS A 72 -4.90 -1.76 -15.65
CA HIS A 72 -3.71 -1.52 -16.46
C HIS A 72 -3.12 -0.16 -16.07
N PRO A 73 -2.56 -0.04 -14.85
CA PRO A 73 -2.04 1.23 -14.36
C PRO A 73 -0.87 1.72 -15.23
N GLN A 74 -0.89 3.01 -15.57
CA GLN A 74 0.15 3.68 -16.35
C GLN A 74 0.52 5.00 -15.69
N SER A 75 1.73 5.49 -15.95
CA SER A 75 2.18 6.83 -15.54
C SER A 75 2.23 7.08 -14.02
N PHE A 76 2.48 6.03 -13.23
CA PHE A 76 2.84 6.14 -11.81
C PHE A 76 4.35 6.24 -11.63
N ASP A 77 4.79 6.99 -10.62
CA ASP A 77 6.22 7.10 -10.29
C ASP A 77 6.74 5.86 -9.56
N PHE A 78 5.93 5.31 -8.66
CA PHE A 78 6.24 4.10 -7.89
C PHE A 78 5.02 3.19 -7.79
N ALA A 79 5.28 1.88 -7.83
CA ALA A 79 4.29 0.86 -7.49
C ALA A 79 4.81 0.03 -6.32
N VAL A 80 4.04 -0.01 -5.24
CA VAL A 80 4.18 -0.95 -4.13
C VAL A 80 3.44 -2.22 -4.55
N ILE A 81 4.19 -3.27 -4.82
CA ILE A 81 3.63 -4.57 -5.20
C ILE A 81 3.53 -5.43 -3.95
N ASN A 82 2.32 -5.51 -3.40
CA ASN A 82 2.00 -6.39 -2.29
C ASN A 82 1.34 -7.66 -2.85
N PRO A 83 2.07 -8.77 -3.01
CA PRO A 83 1.50 -9.94 -3.65
C PRO A 83 0.40 -10.56 -2.77
N PRO A 84 -0.72 -11.03 -3.34
CA PRO A 84 -1.89 -11.52 -2.62
C PRO A 84 -1.68 -12.93 -2.00
N PHE A 85 -0.44 -13.32 -1.74
CA PHE A 85 -0.14 -14.63 -1.17
C PHE A 85 -0.08 -14.54 0.35
N SER A 86 -0.75 -15.48 1.00
CA SER A 86 -0.60 -15.81 2.41
C SER A 86 0.82 -16.31 2.66
N LEU A 87 1.74 -15.39 2.92
CA LEU A 87 3.06 -15.72 3.40
C LEU A 87 2.93 -16.04 4.88
N HIS A 88 3.17 -17.31 5.22
CA HIS A 88 3.38 -17.69 6.60
C HIS A 88 4.77 -17.21 7.01
N LEU A 89 4.81 -16.24 7.91
CA LEU A 89 6.03 -15.67 8.44
C LEU A 89 6.25 -16.21 9.85
N GLU A 90 7.41 -16.82 10.07
CA GLU A 90 7.72 -17.41 11.36
C GLU A 90 9.18 -17.19 11.73
N SER A 91 9.42 -16.61 12.90
CA SER A 91 10.76 -16.23 13.34
C SER A 91 10.76 -15.97 14.85
N PRO A 92 11.80 -16.40 15.59
CA PRO A 92 11.97 -16.02 17.00
C PRO A 92 12.24 -14.51 17.17
N ASN A 93 12.54 -13.79 16.08
CA ASN A 93 12.84 -12.36 16.08
C ASN A 93 11.64 -11.48 15.68
N LEU A 94 10.45 -12.06 15.46
CA LEU A 94 9.23 -11.28 15.25
C LEU A 94 8.94 -10.43 16.49
N LYS A 95 8.57 -9.17 16.26
CA LYS A 95 8.16 -8.26 17.33
C LYS A 95 6.65 -8.41 17.56
N PRO A 96 6.17 -8.38 18.81
CA PRO A 96 4.74 -8.37 19.09
C PRO A 96 4.02 -7.25 18.34
N PHE A 97 2.96 -7.62 17.63
CA PHE A 97 2.12 -6.70 16.86
C PHE A 97 0.68 -7.26 16.76
N PRO A 98 -0.36 -6.42 16.61
CA PRO A 98 -1.70 -6.91 16.28
C PRO A 98 -1.66 -7.68 14.94
N GLY A 99 -1.74 -9.01 15.01
CA GLY A 99 -1.54 -9.94 13.87
C GLY A 99 -0.48 -11.01 14.12
N THR A 100 0.41 -10.83 15.11
CA THR A 100 1.33 -11.90 15.52
C THR A 100 0.65 -12.88 16.48
N THR A 101 0.78 -14.18 16.20
CA THR A 101 0.16 -15.27 16.94
C THR A 101 1.21 -16.23 17.51
N TRP A 102 0.75 -17.30 18.15
CA TRP A 102 1.64 -18.34 18.68
C TRP A 102 2.22 -19.19 17.55
N GLY A 103 3.54 -19.34 17.49
CA GLY A 103 4.25 -20.19 16.53
C GLY A 103 5.15 -21.23 17.20
N ARG A 104 6.00 -21.89 16.41
CA ARG A 104 7.02 -22.87 16.84
C ARG A 104 8.00 -22.32 17.87
N TYR A 105 8.20 -21.00 17.90
CA TYR A 105 9.13 -20.34 18.82
C TYR A 105 8.43 -19.66 20.02
N GLY A 106 7.11 -19.82 20.16
CA GLY A 106 6.32 -19.28 21.27
C GLY A 106 5.36 -18.17 20.87
N ALA A 107 4.95 -17.35 21.85
CA ALA A 107 4.02 -16.25 21.63
C ALA A 107 4.64 -15.15 20.74
N ASN A 108 3.84 -14.62 19.80
CA ASN A 108 4.21 -13.55 18.86
C ASN A 108 5.32 -13.93 17.87
N THR A 109 5.48 -15.21 17.54
CA THR A 109 6.54 -15.68 16.63
C THR A 109 6.02 -16.21 15.30
N SER A 110 4.72 -16.08 15.05
CA SER A 110 4.05 -16.45 13.79
C SER A 110 3.17 -15.30 13.32
N ALA A 111 3.07 -15.08 12.02
CA ALA A 111 2.13 -14.15 11.40
C ALA A 111 1.72 -14.67 10.01
N LEU A 112 0.54 -14.29 9.56
CA LEU A 112 0.06 -14.55 8.21
C LEU A 112 -0.09 -13.20 7.52
N SER A 113 0.48 -13.03 6.33
CA SER A 113 0.57 -11.69 5.69
C SER A 113 -0.76 -11.00 5.39
N HIS A 114 -1.90 -11.68 5.50
CA HIS A 114 -3.24 -11.15 5.25
C HIS A 114 -4.14 -11.08 6.50
N GLU A 115 -3.62 -11.42 7.68
CA GLU A 115 -4.31 -11.29 8.99
C GLU A 115 -3.78 -10.08 9.77
#